data_AF-A0A7Y5EDN4-F1
#
_entry.id   AF-A0A7Y5EDN4-F1
#
_cell.length_a   1.000
_cell.length_b   1.000
_cell.length_c   1.000
_cell.angle_alpha   90.00
_cell.angle_beta   90.00
_cell.angle_gamma   90.00
#
_symmetry.space_group_name_H-M   'P 1'
#
loop_
_entity.id
_entity.type
_entity.pdbx_description
1 polymer ?
#
loop_
_entity_poly.entity_id
_entity_poly.type
_entity_poly.pdbx_seq_one_letter_code
_entity_poly.pdbx_strand_id
1 'polypeptide(L)'
;MTQHAVARLAQLDQHRPLRVQAGNEELILIRQGDQVHAYQATCPHAGAPLDEGVVCAGLLVCPWHKAAFAVDDGVVCEPPALADLRRYKAWVKGDEVWVEDQPLPVIEPPRHSDARCFVVVGAGAAGSAAVATLLSHGFAGRLLWIDQERQPAYDRTALSKFVIAGEMPADEVPALLEADALRKGHLERKHGKVRTLNSQKRQLTLADGQQFDYDACLLATGGKAIRPDIPGVDLPGVFTLRSREDAAQLLDAAEPGQPVVIVGDGFIGLEAASALRKYGVHVHVVTRH
;
A
#
# COMPACT_ATOMS: atom_id res chain seq x y z
N MET A 1 13.11 -16.08 23.22
CA MET A 1 14.07 -15.26 22.48
C MET A 1 15.41 -15.96 22.49
N THR A 2 15.85 -16.43 21.32
CA THR A 2 17.13 -17.13 21.13
C THR A 2 18.08 -16.20 20.40
N GLN A 3 19.37 -16.31 20.71
CA GLN A 3 20.43 -15.50 20.10
C GLN A 3 21.18 -16.35 19.07
N HIS A 4 21.41 -15.79 17.90
CA HIS A 4 22.04 -16.49 16.77
C HIS A 4 23.24 -15.70 16.28
N ALA A 5 24.38 -16.35 16.12
CA ALA A 5 25.50 -15.81 15.34
C ALA A 5 25.19 -16.03 13.86
N VAL A 6 25.00 -14.95 13.11
CA VAL A 6 24.40 -15.03 11.76
C VAL A 6 25.35 -14.61 10.65
N ALA A 7 26.39 -13.84 10.96
CA ALA A 7 27.39 -13.38 10.02
C ALA A 7 28.66 -12.93 10.74
N ARG A 8 29.72 -12.62 9.99
CA ARG A 8 30.86 -11.84 10.44
C ARG A 8 30.75 -10.40 9.96
N LEU A 9 31.21 -9.44 10.76
CA LEU A 9 31.13 -8.01 10.43
C LEU A 9 31.81 -7.68 9.08
N ALA A 10 32.89 -8.38 8.73
CA ALA A 10 33.61 -8.22 7.47
C ALA A 10 32.81 -8.65 6.22
N GLN A 11 31.73 -9.42 6.37
CA GLN A 11 30.84 -9.80 5.27
C GLN A 11 29.83 -8.71 4.92
N LEU A 12 29.64 -7.71 5.80
CA LEU A 12 28.65 -6.66 5.61
C LEU A 12 29.26 -5.48 4.85
N ASP A 13 28.65 -5.16 3.73
CA ASP A 13 28.90 -3.96 2.93
C ASP A 13 28.14 -2.75 3.51
N GLN A 14 28.64 -1.53 3.30
CA GLN A 14 27.97 -0.31 3.80
C GLN A 14 26.80 0.16 2.92
N HIS A 15 26.71 -0.33 1.69
CA HIS A 15 25.75 0.10 0.67
C HIS A 15 24.80 -1.02 0.22
N ARG A 16 24.96 -2.22 0.75
CA ARG A 16 24.14 -3.40 0.44
C ARG A 16 23.78 -4.16 1.71
N PRO A 17 22.48 -4.46 1.93
CA PRO A 17 22.09 -5.32 3.03
C PRO A 17 22.54 -6.77 2.77
N LEU A 18 22.75 -7.52 3.85
CA LEU A 18 23.05 -8.95 3.79
C LEU A 18 21.87 -9.75 4.32
N ARG A 19 21.31 -10.64 3.51
CA ARG A 19 20.28 -11.60 3.98
C ARG A 19 20.90 -12.66 4.87
N VAL A 20 20.24 -12.97 5.98
CA VAL A 20 20.64 -14.00 6.94
C VAL A 20 19.42 -14.75 7.51
N GLN A 21 19.68 -15.91 8.11
CA GLN A 21 18.68 -16.71 8.81
C GLN A 21 18.94 -16.68 10.32
N ALA A 22 17.94 -16.33 11.13
CA ALA A 22 17.99 -16.41 12.59
C ALA A 22 16.83 -17.27 13.11
N GLY A 23 17.09 -18.54 13.43
CA GLY A 23 16.03 -19.51 13.70
C GLY A 23 15.13 -19.68 12.46
N ASN A 24 13.83 -19.35 12.59
CA ASN A 24 12.88 -19.38 11.48
C ASN A 24 12.68 -18.03 10.78
N GLU A 25 13.35 -16.97 11.24
CA GLU A 25 13.21 -15.63 10.68
C GLU A 25 14.24 -15.37 9.58
N GLU A 26 13.78 -14.97 8.41
CA GLU A 26 14.62 -14.38 7.36
C GLU A 26 14.77 -12.88 7.60
N LEU A 27 16.02 -12.44 7.77
CA LEU A 27 16.36 -11.08 8.12
C LEU A 27 17.33 -10.47 7.12
N ILE A 28 17.41 -9.15 7.08
CA ILE A 28 18.55 -8.42 6.51
C ILE A 28 19.37 -7.77 7.61
N LEU A 29 20.68 -7.70 7.39
CA LEU A 29 21.62 -6.94 8.18
C LEU A 29 22.09 -5.73 7.38
N ILE A 30 22.11 -4.57 8.02
CA ILE A 30 22.64 -3.32 7.45
C ILE A 30 23.75 -2.81 8.35
N ARG A 31 24.91 -2.52 7.77
CA ARG A 31 26.05 -1.97 8.51
C ARG A 31 26.09 -0.46 8.42
N GLN A 32 26.28 0.20 9.56
CA GLN A 32 26.51 1.63 9.67
C GLN A 32 27.73 1.87 10.58
N GLY A 33 28.90 2.07 9.97
CA GLY A 33 30.17 2.09 10.69
C GLY A 33 30.46 0.75 11.36
N ASP A 34 30.55 0.74 12.70
CA ASP A 34 30.76 -0.48 13.51
C ASP A 34 29.45 -1.03 14.10
N GLN A 35 28.31 -0.39 13.80
CA GLN A 35 26.99 -0.84 14.22
C GLN A 35 26.35 -1.68 13.11
N VAL A 36 25.48 -2.60 13.54
CA VAL A 36 24.67 -3.43 12.66
C VAL A 36 23.22 -3.33 13.08
N HIS A 37 22.34 -3.07 12.12
CA HIS A 37 20.90 -3.04 12.27
C HIS A 37 20.31 -4.29 11.61
N ALA A 38 19.26 -4.86 12.21
CA ALA A 38 18.58 -6.03 11.67
C ALA A 38 17.08 -5.78 11.49
N TYR A 39 16.57 -6.16 10.32
CA TYR A 39 15.17 -5.97 9.92
C TYR A 39 14.61 -7.23 9.25
N GLN A 40 13.29 -7.33 9.15
CA GLN A 40 12.64 -8.34 8.29
C GLN A 40 13.20 -8.30 6.86
N ALA A 41 13.33 -9.44 6.19
CA ALA A 41 13.96 -9.50 4.87
C ALA A 41 13.12 -8.97 3.71
N THR A 42 11.81 -8.75 3.90
CA THR A 42 10.89 -8.38 2.83
C THR A 42 10.24 -7.01 3.07
N CYS A 43 10.08 -6.25 1.99
CA CYS A 43 9.45 -4.94 2.02
C CYS A 43 7.95 -5.07 2.37
N PRO A 44 7.44 -4.32 3.36
CA PRO A 44 6.03 -4.40 3.77
C PRO A 44 5.05 -3.87 2.72
N HIS A 45 5.52 -3.27 1.63
CA HIS A 45 4.65 -2.82 0.54
C HIS A 45 4.17 -3.96 -0.36
N ALA A 46 5.09 -4.78 -0.88
CA ALA A 46 4.79 -5.80 -1.88
C ALA A 46 5.65 -7.07 -1.74
N GLY A 47 6.40 -7.22 -0.66
CA GLY A 47 7.22 -8.40 -0.41
C GLY A 47 8.60 -8.42 -1.07
N ALA A 48 9.04 -7.30 -1.65
CA ALA A 48 10.34 -7.21 -2.31
C ALA A 48 11.50 -7.67 -1.41
N PRO A 49 12.47 -8.48 -1.90
CA PRO A 49 13.63 -8.90 -1.14
C PRO A 49 14.53 -7.69 -0.86
N LEU A 50 14.60 -7.25 0.39
CA LEU A 50 15.28 -6.01 0.75
C LEU A 50 16.82 -6.11 0.66
N ASP A 51 17.37 -7.31 0.64
CA ASP A 51 18.77 -7.60 0.37
C ASP A 51 19.20 -7.26 -1.06
N GLU A 52 18.27 -7.21 -2.02
CA GLU A 52 18.52 -6.68 -3.36
C GLU A 52 18.42 -5.14 -3.41
N GLY A 53 18.04 -4.52 -2.30
CA GLY A 53 17.96 -3.08 -2.13
C GLY A 53 19.34 -2.41 -2.03
N VAL A 54 19.31 -1.10 -1.85
CA VAL A 54 20.53 -0.28 -1.71
C VAL A 54 20.46 0.59 -0.47
N VAL A 55 21.60 0.79 0.18
CA VAL A 55 21.74 1.73 1.30
C VAL A 55 22.48 2.97 0.83
N CYS A 56 21.83 4.13 0.94
CA CYS A 56 22.37 5.41 0.52
C CYS A 56 21.87 6.52 1.43
N ALA A 57 22.77 7.40 1.90
CA ALA A 57 22.43 8.55 2.73
C ALA A 57 21.56 8.22 3.96
N GLY A 58 21.84 7.10 4.64
CA GLY A 58 21.08 6.66 5.82
C GLY A 58 19.71 6.04 5.51
N LEU A 59 19.40 5.79 4.23
CA LEU A 59 18.16 5.17 3.79
C LEU A 59 18.41 3.80 3.16
N LEU A 60 17.62 2.81 3.54
CA LEU A 60 17.41 1.57 2.79
C LEU A 60 16.35 1.82 1.72
N VAL A 61 16.69 1.65 0.45
CA VAL A 61 15.78 1.79 -0.68
C VAL A 61 15.40 0.44 -1.25
N CYS A 62 14.11 0.13 -1.24
CA CYS A 62 13.53 -1.09 -1.78
C CYS A 62 13.83 -1.25 -3.28
N PRO A 63 14.17 -2.46 -3.77
CA PRO A 63 14.56 -2.65 -5.17
C PRO A 63 13.40 -2.48 -6.16
N TRP A 64 12.17 -2.82 -5.77
CA TRP A 64 11.02 -2.82 -6.70
C TRP A 64 10.42 -1.43 -6.89
N HIS A 65 9.87 -0.84 -5.83
CA HIS A 65 9.06 0.38 -5.92
C HIS A 65 9.67 1.57 -5.20
N LYS A 66 10.92 1.44 -4.76
CA LYS A 66 11.73 2.52 -4.15
C LYS A 66 11.18 3.10 -2.84
N ALA A 67 10.28 2.38 -2.16
CA ALA A 67 9.96 2.66 -0.76
C ALA A 67 11.27 2.76 0.04
N ALA A 68 11.41 3.84 0.81
CA ALA A 68 12.63 4.13 1.55
C ALA A 68 12.39 4.07 3.06
N PHE A 69 13.36 3.51 3.78
CA PHE A 69 13.31 3.33 5.23
C PHE A 69 14.58 3.88 5.87
N ALA A 70 14.46 4.57 7.00
CA ALA A 70 15.62 5.00 7.77
C ALA A 70 16.41 3.77 8.26
N VAL A 71 17.73 3.77 8.05
CA VAL A 71 18.61 2.67 8.50
C VAL A 71 18.73 2.60 10.01
N ASP A 72 18.56 3.72 10.71
CA ASP A 72 18.74 3.76 12.16
C ASP A 72 17.63 3.01 12.91
N ASP A 73 16.38 3.14 12.45
CA ASP A 73 15.19 2.68 13.16
C ASP A 73 14.14 2.00 12.28
N GLY A 74 14.35 1.89 10.96
CA GLY A 74 13.43 1.23 10.03
C GLY A 74 12.15 2.00 9.73
N VAL A 75 12.04 3.26 10.16
CA VAL A 75 10.86 4.09 9.89
C VAL A 75 10.71 4.32 8.39
N VAL A 76 9.48 4.21 7.88
CA VAL A 76 9.20 4.55 6.47
C VAL A 76 9.38 6.05 6.25
N CYS A 77 10.26 6.40 5.33
CA CYS A 77 10.56 7.79 4.96
C CYS A 77 9.91 8.18 3.63
N GLU A 78 9.83 7.25 2.68
CA GLU A 78 9.23 7.50 1.38
C GLU A 78 8.23 6.39 0.98
N PRO A 79 7.11 6.76 0.33
CA PRO A 79 6.12 5.81 -0.18
C PRO A 79 6.75 4.88 -1.25
N PRO A 80 6.10 3.77 -1.63
CA PRO A 80 4.70 3.40 -1.35
C PRO A 80 4.43 2.54 -0.12
N ALA A 81 5.44 2.18 0.68
CA ALA A 81 5.19 1.47 1.94
C ALA A 81 4.38 2.35 2.91
N LEU A 82 3.47 1.72 3.67
CA LEU A 82 2.65 2.39 4.70
C LEU A 82 2.97 1.90 6.12
N ALA A 83 3.99 1.07 6.27
CA ALA A 83 4.43 0.51 7.54
C ALA A 83 5.95 0.54 7.64
N ASP A 84 6.44 0.75 8.86
CA ASP A 84 7.86 0.66 9.21
C ASP A 84 8.34 -0.80 9.11
N LEU A 85 9.65 -0.99 9.04
CA LEU A 85 10.25 -2.32 9.10
C LEU A 85 10.19 -2.89 10.52
N ARG A 86 9.81 -4.16 10.65
CA ARG A 86 10.03 -4.89 11.91
C ARG A 86 11.53 -4.97 12.19
N ARG A 87 11.89 -4.58 13.42
CA ARG A 87 13.28 -4.51 13.91
C ARG A 87 13.60 -5.72 14.75
N TYR A 88 14.85 -6.13 14.71
CA TYR A 88 15.40 -7.18 15.56
C TYR A 88 16.63 -6.62 16.27
N LYS A 89 16.88 -7.05 17.50
CA LYS A 89 18.07 -6.62 18.22
C LYS A 89 19.29 -7.29 17.60
N ALA A 90 20.25 -6.47 17.18
CA ALA A 90 21.52 -6.92 16.64
C ALA A 90 22.69 -6.30 17.40
N TRP A 91 23.79 -7.03 17.55
CA TRP A 91 25.03 -6.52 18.11
C TRP A 91 26.24 -7.26 17.55
N VAL A 92 27.42 -6.67 17.71
CA VAL A 92 28.69 -7.27 17.34
C VAL A 92 29.40 -7.76 18.61
N LYS A 93 29.90 -9.01 18.59
CA LYS A 93 30.73 -9.58 19.65
C LYS A 93 32.01 -10.13 19.03
N GLY A 94 33.11 -9.42 19.21
CA GLY A 94 34.34 -9.72 18.47
C GLY A 94 34.14 -9.38 16.99
N ASP A 95 34.26 -10.36 16.09
CA ASP A 95 33.97 -10.23 14.66
C ASP A 95 32.60 -10.80 14.26
N GLU A 96 31.88 -11.44 15.18
CA GLU A 96 30.57 -12.06 14.92
C GLU A 96 29.43 -11.05 15.09
N VAL A 97 28.48 -11.07 14.15
CA VAL A 97 27.20 -10.38 14.26
C VAL A 97 26.18 -11.34 14.84
N TRP A 98 25.56 -10.91 15.93
CA TRP A 98 24.54 -11.65 16.65
C TRP A 98 23.20 -10.95 16.54
N VAL A 99 22.13 -11.74 16.44
CA VAL A 99 20.74 -11.25 16.36
C VAL A 99 19.84 -12.09 17.26
N GLU A 100 18.82 -11.45 17.87
CA GLU A 100 17.73 -12.16 18.54
C GLU A 100 16.60 -12.48 17.54
N ASP A 101 16.03 -13.69 17.60
CA ASP A 101 14.99 -14.19 16.68
C ASP A 101 13.56 -13.73 16.97
N GLN A 102 13.40 -12.72 17.81
CA GLN A 102 12.10 -12.11 18.09
C GLN A 102 12.14 -10.63 17.73
N PRO A 103 11.11 -10.12 17.04
CA PRO A 103 11.05 -8.71 16.71
C PRO A 103 10.95 -7.88 18.00
N LEU A 104 11.63 -6.75 18.00
CA LEU A 104 11.49 -5.74 19.04
C LEU A 104 10.04 -5.25 19.07
N PRO A 105 9.48 -4.99 20.27
CA PRO A 105 8.14 -4.45 20.38
C PRO A 105 8.08 -3.08 19.69
N VAL A 106 6.99 -2.82 18.97
CA VAL A 106 6.72 -1.50 18.41
C VAL A 106 6.42 -0.57 19.58
N ILE A 107 7.21 0.49 19.72
CA ILE A 107 6.95 1.53 20.73
C ILE A 107 5.82 2.40 20.18
N GLU A 108 4.63 2.24 20.74
CA GLU A 108 3.52 3.13 20.39
C GLU A 108 3.78 4.53 20.96
N PRO A 109 3.54 5.60 20.18
CA PRO A 109 3.63 6.95 20.71
C PRO A 109 2.64 7.13 21.87
N PRO A 110 3.01 7.90 22.91
CA PRO A 110 2.12 8.15 24.04
C PRO A 110 0.82 8.78 23.55
N ARG A 111 -0.31 8.17 23.91
CA ARG A 111 -1.63 8.68 23.57
C ARG A 111 -2.17 9.49 24.73
N HIS A 112 -2.36 10.79 24.49
CA HIS A 112 -3.10 11.65 25.40
C HIS A 112 -4.59 11.61 25.06
N SER A 113 -5.45 11.90 26.03
CA SER A 113 -6.87 12.07 25.73
C SER A 113 -7.05 13.16 24.68
N ASP A 114 -7.74 12.85 23.58
CA ASP A 114 -7.99 13.78 22.50
C ASP A 114 -9.45 13.64 22.07
N ALA A 115 -10.21 14.73 22.19
CA ALA A 115 -11.63 14.75 21.86
C ALA A 115 -11.90 15.03 20.37
N ARG A 116 -10.86 15.31 19.58
CA ARG A 116 -11.01 15.70 18.18
C ARG A 116 -11.50 14.54 17.32
N CYS A 117 -12.31 14.86 16.31
CA CYS A 117 -12.73 13.95 15.25
C CYS A 117 -12.01 14.33 13.94
N PHE A 118 -11.17 13.44 13.42
CA PHE A 118 -10.59 13.57 12.09
C PHE A 118 -11.33 12.62 11.13
N VAL A 119 -11.87 13.18 10.05
CA VAL A 119 -12.49 12.38 8.99
C VAL A 119 -11.55 12.23 7.80
N VAL A 120 -11.37 11.01 7.30
CA VAL A 120 -10.77 10.75 5.98
C VAL A 120 -11.86 10.22 5.06
N VAL A 121 -12.13 10.93 3.96
CA VAL A 121 -13.10 10.52 2.93
C VAL A 121 -12.37 9.94 1.74
N GLY A 122 -12.51 8.63 1.52
CA GLY A 122 -11.80 7.88 0.50
C GLY A 122 -10.72 7.00 1.14
N ALA A 123 -10.67 5.75 0.69
CA ALA A 123 -9.80 4.69 1.17
C ALA A 123 -8.98 4.08 0.02
N GLY A 124 -8.66 4.89 -0.99
CA GLY A 124 -7.56 4.60 -1.91
C GLY A 124 -6.20 4.96 -1.28
N ALA A 125 -5.12 4.87 -2.08
CA ALA A 125 -3.75 5.12 -1.62
C ALA A 125 -3.58 6.36 -0.72
N ALA A 126 -4.13 7.51 -1.12
CA ALA A 126 -4.04 8.76 -0.36
C ALA A 126 -4.72 8.66 1.02
N GLY A 127 -5.91 8.05 1.09
CA GLY A 127 -6.65 7.90 2.34
C GLY A 127 -6.00 6.88 3.27
N SER A 128 -5.55 5.75 2.73
CA SER A 128 -4.80 4.75 3.49
C SER A 128 -3.51 5.32 4.06
N ALA A 129 -2.77 6.11 3.28
CA ALA A 129 -1.55 6.76 3.74
C ALA A 129 -1.84 7.77 4.87
N ALA A 130 -2.90 8.55 4.74
CA ALA A 130 -3.30 9.49 5.80
C ALA A 130 -3.68 8.78 7.10
N VAL A 131 -4.47 7.70 7.01
CA VAL A 131 -4.84 6.88 8.18
C VAL A 131 -3.60 6.24 8.80
N ALA A 132 -2.72 5.63 8.01
CA ALA A 132 -1.46 5.07 8.51
C ALA A 132 -0.62 6.13 9.25
N THR A 133 -0.47 7.31 8.65
CA THR A 133 0.33 8.41 9.21
C THR A 133 -0.26 8.92 10.52
N LEU A 134 -1.58 9.16 10.56
CA LEU A 134 -2.25 9.61 11.78
C LEU A 134 -2.08 8.60 12.92
N LEU A 135 -2.22 7.30 12.63
CA LEU A 135 -2.04 6.24 13.61
C LEU A 135 -0.58 6.11 14.07
N SER A 136 0.38 6.16 13.15
CA SER A 136 1.81 6.03 13.47
C SER A 136 2.35 7.22 14.26
N HIS A 137 1.81 8.41 14.03
CA HIS A 137 2.16 9.64 14.77
C HIS A 137 1.35 9.83 16.06
N GLY A 138 0.53 8.84 16.44
CA GLY A 138 -0.14 8.82 17.74
C GLY A 138 -1.36 9.72 17.84
N PHE A 139 -2.04 10.02 16.73
CA PHE A 139 -3.34 10.67 16.79
C PHE A 139 -4.29 9.84 17.67
N ALA A 140 -4.71 10.43 18.78
CA ALA A 140 -5.48 9.77 19.82
C ALA A 140 -6.98 10.13 19.79
N GLY A 141 -7.38 11.02 18.88
CA GLY A 141 -8.78 11.37 18.68
C GLY A 141 -9.54 10.29 17.91
N ARG A 142 -10.83 10.54 17.70
CA ARG A 142 -11.68 9.69 16.85
C ARG A 142 -11.25 9.84 15.39
N LEU A 143 -10.88 8.75 14.74
CA LEU A 143 -10.51 8.73 13.33
C LEU A 143 -11.59 8.01 12.52
N LEU A 144 -12.40 8.77 11.81
CA LEU A 144 -13.49 8.24 10.99
C LEU A 144 -13.05 8.11 9.53
N TRP A 145 -12.95 6.88 9.03
CA TRP A 145 -12.53 6.59 7.67
C TRP A 145 -13.70 6.08 6.83
N ILE A 146 -14.13 6.90 5.86
CA ILE A 146 -15.35 6.69 5.09
C ILE A 146 -15.01 6.36 3.64
N ASP A 147 -15.58 5.28 3.09
CA ASP A 147 -15.48 4.96 1.66
C ASP A 147 -16.76 4.34 1.11
N GLN A 148 -16.99 4.50 -0.20
CA GLN A 148 -18.16 3.99 -0.90
C GLN A 148 -18.01 2.53 -1.36
N GLU A 149 -16.78 2.00 -1.45
CA GLU A 149 -16.51 0.60 -1.75
C GLU A 149 -16.66 -0.25 -0.47
N ARG A 150 -17.20 -1.47 -0.59
CA ARG A 150 -17.41 -2.38 0.55
C ARG A 150 -16.09 -2.91 1.13
N GLN A 151 -15.12 -3.18 0.27
CA GLN A 151 -13.79 -3.68 0.63
C GLN A 151 -12.72 -2.75 0.04
N PRO A 152 -12.56 -1.53 0.62
CA PRO A 152 -11.62 -0.55 0.10
C PRO A 152 -10.20 -0.81 0.63
N ALA A 153 -9.27 0.13 0.41
CA ALA A 153 -7.89 0.09 0.90
C ALA A 153 -7.07 -1.07 0.34
N TYR A 154 -7.12 -1.25 -0.98
CA TYR A 154 -6.33 -2.23 -1.73
C TYR A 154 -5.47 -1.55 -2.80
N ASP A 155 -4.46 -2.27 -3.28
CA ASP A 155 -3.59 -1.80 -4.35
C ASP A 155 -4.32 -1.83 -5.71
N ARG A 156 -4.92 -0.70 -6.09
CA ARG A 156 -5.59 -0.56 -7.39
C ARG A 156 -4.66 -0.76 -8.59
N THR A 157 -3.34 -0.68 -8.43
CA THR A 157 -2.41 -0.88 -9.56
C THR A 157 -2.37 -2.32 -10.04
N ALA A 158 -2.76 -3.28 -9.19
CA ALA A 158 -2.90 -4.69 -9.57
C ALA A 158 -4.05 -4.93 -10.56
N LEU A 159 -5.07 -4.06 -10.55
CA LEU A 159 -6.27 -4.22 -11.39
C LEU A 159 -5.94 -4.16 -12.89
N SER A 160 -5.08 -3.22 -13.32
CA SER A 160 -4.64 -3.09 -14.72
C SER A 160 -3.49 -4.04 -15.11
N LYS A 161 -3.05 -4.88 -14.17
CA LYS A 161 -1.91 -5.78 -14.33
C LYS A 161 -2.36 -7.22 -14.13
N PHE A 162 -2.15 -7.77 -12.93
CA PHE A 162 -2.32 -9.18 -12.62
C PHE A 162 -3.77 -9.64 -12.73
N VAL A 163 -4.73 -8.77 -12.36
CA VAL A 163 -6.15 -9.15 -12.35
C VAL A 163 -6.65 -9.40 -13.76
N ILE A 164 -6.64 -8.39 -14.62
CA ILE A 164 -7.13 -8.53 -16.01
C ILE A 164 -6.21 -9.36 -16.92
N ALA A 165 -5.03 -9.77 -16.43
CA ALA A 165 -4.20 -10.79 -17.06
C ALA A 165 -4.63 -12.22 -16.68
N GLY A 166 -5.60 -12.40 -15.77
CA GLY A 166 -6.06 -13.70 -15.28
C GLY A 166 -5.11 -14.36 -14.27
N GLU A 167 -4.18 -13.61 -13.68
CA GLU A 167 -3.14 -14.13 -12.78
C GLU A 167 -3.50 -14.01 -11.30
N MET A 168 -4.53 -13.22 -10.99
CA MET A 168 -4.99 -12.95 -9.63
C MET A 168 -6.49 -12.63 -9.64
N PRO A 169 -7.30 -13.22 -8.74
CA PRO A 169 -8.68 -12.80 -8.52
C PRO A 169 -8.78 -11.35 -8.03
N ALA A 170 -9.82 -10.63 -8.45
CA ALA A 170 -9.99 -9.21 -8.09
C ALA A 170 -10.17 -8.99 -6.58
N ASP A 171 -10.74 -9.96 -5.86
CA ASP A 171 -10.94 -9.92 -4.41
C ASP A 171 -9.68 -10.25 -3.60
N GLU A 172 -8.71 -10.93 -4.21
CA GLU A 172 -7.40 -11.27 -3.64
C GLU A 172 -6.34 -10.16 -3.79
N VAL A 173 -6.68 -9.03 -4.41
CA VAL A 173 -5.77 -7.89 -4.53
C VAL A 173 -5.28 -7.45 -3.13
N PRO A 174 -3.96 -7.30 -2.90
CA PRO A 174 -3.41 -6.98 -1.59
C PRO A 174 -4.00 -5.71 -0.97
N ALA A 175 -4.22 -5.76 0.34
CA ALA A 175 -4.58 -4.60 1.14
C ALA A 175 -3.38 -3.64 1.26
N LEU A 176 -3.65 -2.34 1.35
CA LEU A 176 -2.64 -1.30 1.58
C LEU A 176 -2.22 -1.21 3.05
N LEU A 177 -3.07 -1.68 3.97
CA LEU A 177 -2.83 -1.66 5.41
C LEU A 177 -3.02 -3.06 5.99
N GLU A 178 -2.10 -3.44 6.86
CA GLU A 178 -2.16 -4.67 7.63
C GLU A 178 -3.38 -4.70 8.57
N ALA A 179 -3.92 -5.90 8.80
CA ALA A 179 -5.09 -6.09 9.64
C ALA A 179 -4.93 -5.52 11.05
N ASP A 180 -3.73 -5.62 11.63
CA ASP A 180 -3.45 -5.10 12.96
C ASP A 180 -3.38 -3.57 13.00
N ALA A 181 -2.95 -2.92 11.91
CA ALA A 181 -3.01 -1.46 11.82
C ALA A 181 -4.46 -0.96 11.88
N LEU A 182 -5.39 -1.72 11.30
CA LEU A 182 -6.82 -1.41 11.33
C LEU A 182 -7.46 -1.59 12.72
N ARG A 183 -6.76 -2.22 13.67
CA ARG A 183 -7.21 -2.41 15.06
C ARG A 183 -6.63 -1.38 16.02
N LYS A 184 -5.72 -0.52 15.57
CA LYS A 184 -5.06 0.50 16.40
C LYS A 184 -5.91 1.77 16.55
N GLY A 185 -5.70 2.46 17.66
CA GLY A 185 -6.33 3.75 17.95
C GLY A 185 -7.86 3.68 18.03
N HIS A 186 -8.50 4.83 17.81
CA HIS A 186 -9.95 4.96 17.69
C HIS A 186 -10.36 5.06 16.22
N LEU A 187 -9.85 4.15 15.39
CA LEU A 187 -10.20 4.05 13.98
C LEU A 187 -11.60 3.43 13.81
N GLU A 188 -12.51 4.19 13.21
CA GLU A 188 -13.84 3.75 12.81
C GLU A 188 -13.94 3.71 11.30
N ARG A 189 -14.22 2.53 10.74
CA ARG A 189 -14.45 2.37 9.30
C ARG A 189 -15.94 2.48 9.01
N LYS A 190 -16.31 3.34 8.06
CA LYS A 190 -17.70 3.54 7.64
C LYS A 190 -17.84 3.30 6.14
N HIS A 191 -18.69 2.35 5.77
CA HIS A 191 -19.13 2.19 4.39
C HIS A 191 -20.25 3.19 4.10
N GLY A 192 -20.07 4.01 3.07
CA GLY A 192 -21.07 4.96 2.62
C GLY A 192 -20.49 6.01 1.66
N LYS A 193 -21.33 6.50 0.77
CA LYS A 193 -20.96 7.57 -0.16
C LYS A 193 -21.22 8.92 0.48
N VAL A 194 -20.18 9.74 0.66
CA VAL A 194 -20.35 11.14 1.08
C VAL A 194 -21.05 11.90 -0.06
N ARG A 195 -22.19 12.53 0.26
CA ARG A 195 -23.00 13.29 -0.70
C ARG A 195 -22.68 14.78 -0.62
N THR A 196 -22.57 15.32 0.58
CA THR A 196 -22.29 16.74 0.81
C THR A 196 -21.31 16.92 1.96
N LEU A 197 -20.47 17.96 1.85
CA LEU A 197 -19.62 18.43 2.92
C LEU A 197 -19.85 19.93 3.08
N ASN A 198 -20.09 20.37 4.32
CA ASN A 198 -20.19 21.77 4.69
C ASN A 198 -18.98 22.12 5.56
N SER A 199 -18.01 22.85 5.01
CA SER A 199 -16.78 23.23 5.72
C SER A 199 -17.01 24.31 6.78
N GLN A 200 -18.02 25.17 6.61
CA GLN A 200 -18.37 26.20 7.60
C GLN A 200 -18.96 25.59 8.86
N LYS A 201 -19.87 24.61 8.70
CA LYS A 201 -20.48 23.85 9.81
C LYS A 201 -19.64 22.67 10.29
N ARG A 202 -18.54 22.37 9.57
CA ARG A 202 -17.69 21.18 9.76
C ARG A 202 -18.49 19.89 9.89
N GLN A 203 -19.40 19.70 8.94
CA GLN A 203 -20.30 18.55 8.90
C GLN A 203 -20.29 17.92 7.52
N LEU A 204 -20.38 16.59 7.46
CA LEU A 204 -20.61 15.85 6.22
C LEU A 204 -21.91 15.04 6.31
N THR A 205 -22.48 14.74 5.15
CA THR A 205 -23.69 13.92 5.03
C THR A 205 -23.47 12.81 4.02
N LEU A 206 -23.78 11.58 4.41
CA LEU A 206 -23.77 10.41 3.54
C LEU A 206 -25.03 10.39 2.66
N ALA A 207 -24.98 9.60 1.59
CA ALA A 207 -26.10 9.44 0.66
C ALA A 207 -27.38 8.88 1.31
N ASP A 208 -27.24 8.13 2.40
CA ASP A 208 -28.35 7.60 3.19
C ASP A 208 -28.90 8.59 4.24
N GLY A 209 -28.34 9.80 4.30
CA GLY A 209 -28.77 10.87 5.21
C GLY A 209 -28.03 10.91 6.55
N GLN A 210 -27.18 9.93 6.88
CA GLN A 210 -26.37 9.98 8.10
C GLN A 210 -25.44 11.20 8.09
N GLN A 211 -25.32 11.88 9.24
CA GLN A 211 -24.49 13.07 9.40
C GLN A 211 -23.37 12.84 10.40
N PHE A 212 -22.22 13.45 10.13
CA PHE A 212 -21.04 13.39 10.99
C PHE A 212 -20.42 14.77 11.11
N ASP A 213 -20.22 15.22 12.35
CA ASP A 213 -19.44 16.41 12.66
C ASP A 213 -17.96 16.03 12.77
N TYR A 214 -17.09 16.98 12.43
CA TYR A 214 -15.64 16.79 12.43
C TYR A 214 -14.89 18.05 12.85
N ASP A 215 -13.65 17.87 13.31
CA ASP A 215 -12.73 18.97 13.57
C ASP A 215 -11.82 19.22 12.37
N ALA A 216 -11.41 18.14 11.70
CA ALA A 216 -10.67 18.18 10.45
C ALA A 216 -11.19 17.11 9.48
N CYS A 217 -11.11 17.39 8.17
CA CYS A 217 -11.49 16.44 7.13
C CYS A 217 -10.47 16.44 5.99
N LEU A 218 -10.01 15.26 5.61
CA LEU A 218 -9.22 15.03 4.40
C LEU A 218 -10.10 14.42 3.31
N LEU A 219 -10.18 15.10 2.16
CA LEU A 219 -10.81 14.57 0.96
C LEU A 219 -9.78 13.80 0.14
N ALA A 220 -9.81 12.47 0.25
CA ALA A 220 -8.99 11.51 -0.47
C ALA A 220 -9.82 10.69 -1.48
N THR A 221 -10.82 11.31 -2.11
CA THR A 221 -11.82 10.64 -2.97
C THR A 221 -11.25 10.07 -4.27
N GLY A 222 -10.04 10.45 -4.64
CA GLY A 222 -9.42 10.10 -5.91
C GLY A 222 -10.21 10.60 -7.12
N GLY A 223 -9.98 9.97 -8.28
CA GLY A 223 -10.70 10.25 -9.53
C GLY A 223 -11.64 9.13 -9.95
N LYS A 224 -12.44 9.43 -10.98
CA LYS A 224 -13.30 8.50 -11.72
C LYS A 224 -12.78 8.34 -13.14
N ALA A 225 -12.98 7.16 -13.74
CA ALA A 225 -12.72 6.97 -15.16
C ALA A 225 -13.63 7.89 -15.98
N ILE A 226 -13.06 8.55 -16.99
CA ILE A 226 -13.81 9.42 -17.90
C ILE A 226 -14.40 8.53 -18.99
N ARG A 227 -15.73 8.59 -19.15
CA ARG A 227 -16.40 8.04 -20.33
C ARG A 227 -16.45 9.12 -21.40
N PRO A 228 -15.95 8.86 -22.63
CA PRO A 228 -16.00 9.83 -23.71
C PRO A 228 -17.46 10.09 -24.12
N ASP A 229 -17.76 11.34 -24.48
CA ASP A 229 -19.07 11.72 -25.03
C ASP A 229 -19.16 11.29 -26.51
N ILE A 230 -19.46 10.01 -26.71
CA ILE A 230 -19.64 9.40 -28.03
C ILE A 230 -20.90 8.52 -28.04
N PRO A 231 -21.63 8.45 -29.17
CA PRO A 231 -22.78 7.56 -29.30
C PRO A 231 -22.40 6.11 -28.98
N GLY A 232 -23.18 5.45 -28.14
CA GLY A 232 -22.99 4.04 -27.78
C GLY A 232 -22.10 3.78 -26.56
N VAL A 233 -21.64 4.81 -25.82
CA VAL A 233 -20.78 4.63 -24.62
C VAL A 233 -21.45 3.88 -23.46
N ASP A 234 -22.78 3.75 -23.48
CA ASP A 234 -23.59 3.01 -22.51
C ASP A 234 -24.08 1.64 -23.02
N LEU A 235 -23.62 1.20 -24.20
CA LEU A 235 -23.95 -0.13 -24.72
C LEU A 235 -23.36 -1.25 -23.84
N PRO A 236 -24.02 -2.42 -23.75
CA PRO A 236 -23.41 -3.61 -23.17
C PRO A 236 -22.05 -3.91 -23.81
N GLY A 237 -21.05 -4.25 -22.98
CA GLY A 237 -19.67 -4.47 -23.42
C GLY A 237 -18.76 -3.25 -23.35
N VAL A 238 -19.27 -2.07 -22.95
CA VAL A 238 -18.45 -0.86 -22.76
C VAL A 238 -18.11 -0.64 -21.28
N PHE A 239 -16.88 -0.98 -20.92
CA PHE A 239 -16.38 -0.94 -19.54
C PHE A 239 -15.41 0.21 -19.29
N THR A 240 -15.25 0.55 -18.01
CA THR A 240 -14.11 1.32 -17.50
C THR A 240 -13.24 0.41 -16.63
N LEU A 241 -12.05 0.86 -16.22
CA LEU A 241 -11.21 0.14 -15.27
C LEU A 241 -10.76 1.07 -14.14
N ARG A 242 -11.45 0.99 -13.00
CA ARG A 242 -11.13 1.80 -11.81
C ARG A 242 -11.25 1.04 -10.49
N SER A 243 -12.14 0.07 -10.40
CA SER A 243 -12.48 -0.68 -9.19
C SER A 243 -12.33 -2.19 -9.39
N ARG A 244 -12.40 -2.96 -8.30
CA ARG A 244 -12.51 -4.43 -8.39
C ARG A 244 -13.74 -4.87 -9.19
N GLU A 245 -14.85 -4.15 -9.04
CA GLU A 245 -16.09 -4.40 -9.79
C GLU A 245 -15.89 -4.18 -11.29
N ASP A 246 -15.23 -3.09 -11.68
CA ASP A 246 -14.89 -2.82 -13.08
C ASP A 246 -14.01 -3.95 -13.67
N ALA A 247 -12.98 -4.37 -12.93
CA ALA A 247 -12.06 -5.43 -13.37
C ALA A 247 -12.77 -6.79 -13.51
N ALA A 248 -13.66 -7.12 -12.56
CA ALA A 248 -14.46 -8.33 -12.62
C ALA A 248 -15.42 -8.32 -13.82
N GLN A 249 -16.16 -7.22 -14.03
CA GLN A 249 -17.06 -7.08 -15.19
C GLN A 249 -16.32 -7.19 -16.52
N LEU A 250 -15.11 -6.63 -16.61
CA LEU A 250 -14.27 -6.73 -17.80
C LEU A 250 -13.86 -8.19 -18.06
N LEU A 251 -13.40 -8.92 -17.04
CA LEU A 251 -13.00 -10.32 -17.18
C LEU A 251 -14.18 -11.25 -17.48
N ASP A 252 -15.34 -11.03 -16.85
CA ASP A 252 -16.56 -11.80 -17.10
C ASP A 252 -17.02 -11.66 -18.56
N ALA A 253 -16.70 -10.53 -19.22
CA ALA A 253 -17.02 -10.28 -20.62
C ALA A 253 -15.89 -10.66 -21.59
N ALA A 254 -14.68 -10.94 -21.11
CA ALA A 254 -13.52 -11.22 -21.94
C ALA A 254 -13.33 -12.73 -22.14
N GLU A 255 -13.30 -13.17 -23.40
CA GLU A 255 -12.99 -14.55 -23.78
C GLU A 255 -11.71 -14.62 -24.61
N PRO A 256 -10.77 -15.53 -24.31
CA PRO A 256 -9.58 -15.73 -25.12
C PRO A 256 -9.91 -15.91 -26.61
N GLY A 257 -9.16 -15.24 -27.49
CA GLY A 257 -9.40 -15.21 -28.93
C GLY A 257 -10.45 -14.19 -29.40
N GLN A 258 -11.19 -13.52 -28.50
CA GLN A 258 -12.09 -12.43 -28.89
C GLN A 258 -11.38 -11.08 -29.00
N PRO A 259 -11.88 -10.15 -29.84
CA PRO A 259 -11.32 -8.81 -29.94
C PRO A 259 -11.72 -7.92 -28.77
N VAL A 260 -10.78 -7.12 -28.27
CA VAL A 260 -11.01 -6.04 -27.31
C VAL A 260 -10.44 -4.74 -27.87
N VAL A 261 -11.24 -3.67 -27.83
CA VAL A 261 -10.82 -2.34 -28.24
C VAL A 261 -10.60 -1.47 -27.00
N ILE A 262 -9.39 -0.92 -26.87
CA ILE A 262 -9.03 0.03 -25.82
C ILE A 262 -9.04 1.43 -26.43
N VAL A 263 -9.81 2.33 -25.83
CA VAL A 263 -9.89 3.74 -26.22
C VAL A 263 -8.98 4.56 -25.31
N GLY A 264 -7.81 4.94 -25.82
CA GLY A 264 -6.76 5.69 -25.12
C GLY A 264 -5.46 4.91 -24.95
N ASP A 265 -4.33 5.58 -25.22
CA ASP A 265 -2.96 5.06 -25.19
C ASP A 265 -2.13 5.60 -24.01
N GLY A 266 -2.79 6.11 -22.97
CA GLY A 266 -2.13 6.46 -21.71
C GLY A 266 -1.59 5.22 -20.97
N PHE A 267 -0.83 5.43 -19.90
CA PHE A 267 -0.21 4.35 -19.10
C PHE A 267 -1.17 3.21 -18.77
N ILE A 268 -2.35 3.51 -18.21
CA ILE A 268 -3.34 2.47 -17.85
C ILE A 268 -3.87 1.75 -19.09
N GLY A 269 -4.06 2.45 -20.20
CA GLY A 269 -4.52 1.85 -21.45
C GLY A 269 -3.50 0.86 -22.02
N LEU A 270 -2.20 1.21 -22.01
CA LEU A 270 -1.14 0.34 -22.49
C LEU A 270 -0.80 -0.80 -21.51
N GLU A 271 -0.88 -0.56 -20.20
CA GLU A 271 -0.81 -1.63 -19.20
C GLU A 271 -1.93 -2.65 -19.42
N ALA A 272 -3.17 -2.17 -19.54
CA ALA A 272 -4.32 -3.03 -19.79
C ALA A 272 -4.20 -3.77 -21.12
N ALA A 273 -3.69 -3.11 -22.18
CA ALA A 273 -3.42 -3.76 -23.46
C ALA A 273 -2.45 -4.93 -23.29
N SER A 274 -1.34 -4.73 -22.57
CA SER A 274 -0.36 -5.77 -22.30
C SER A 274 -0.96 -6.92 -21.48
N ALA A 275 -1.71 -6.60 -20.42
CA ALA A 275 -2.32 -7.59 -19.55
C ALA A 275 -3.38 -8.42 -20.27
N LEU A 276 -4.27 -7.79 -21.03
CA LEU A 276 -5.31 -8.46 -21.81
C LEU A 276 -4.72 -9.32 -22.95
N ARG A 277 -3.64 -8.86 -23.59
CA ARG A 277 -2.88 -9.69 -24.54
C ARG A 277 -2.34 -10.96 -23.86
N LYS A 278 -1.86 -10.86 -22.61
CA LYS A 278 -1.40 -12.02 -21.82
C LYS A 278 -2.56 -12.96 -21.46
N TYR A 279 -3.72 -12.41 -21.14
CA TYR A 279 -4.95 -13.18 -20.90
C TYR A 279 -5.43 -13.95 -22.14
N GLY A 280 -5.11 -13.47 -23.34
CA GLY A 280 -5.31 -14.19 -24.60
C GLY A 280 -6.29 -13.54 -25.57
N VAL A 281 -6.69 -12.28 -25.36
CA VAL A 281 -7.59 -11.55 -26.29
C VAL A 281 -6.81 -10.85 -27.42
N HIS A 282 -7.51 -10.54 -28.52
CA HIS A 282 -6.98 -9.73 -29.62
C HIS A 282 -7.19 -8.23 -29.32
N VAL A 283 -6.15 -7.57 -28.81
CA VAL A 283 -6.24 -6.16 -28.42
C VAL A 283 -5.99 -5.21 -29.60
N HIS A 284 -6.88 -4.23 -29.74
CA HIS A 284 -6.72 -3.06 -30.60
C HIS A 284 -6.71 -1.79 -29.74
N VAL A 285 -5.78 -0.86 -29.99
CA VAL A 285 -5.73 0.43 -29.28
C VAL A 285 -6.10 1.54 -30.25
N VAL A 286 -7.03 2.41 -29.84
CA VAL A 286 -7.47 3.58 -30.61
C VAL A 286 -7.16 4.82 -29.79
N THR A 287 -6.45 5.78 -30.40
CA THR A 287 -6.11 7.06 -29.78
C THR A 287 -6.46 8.24 -30.70
N ARG A 288 -6.60 9.43 -30.11
CA ARG A 288 -6.71 10.69 -30.85
C ARG A 288 -5.30 11.25 -31.02
N HIS A 289 -4.84 11.34 -32.26
CA HIS A 289 -3.68 12.16 -32.63
C HIS A 289 -4.12 13.59 -32.91
#